data_AF-A0A2G6T8Q3-F1
#
_entry.id   AF-A0A2G6T8Q3-F1
#
_cell.length_a   1.000
_cell.length_b   1.000
_cell.length_c   1.000
_cell.angle_alpha   90.00
_cell.angle_beta   90.00
_cell.angle_gamma   90.00
#
_symmetry.space_group_name_H-M   'P 1'
#
loop_
_entity.id
_entity.type
_entity.pdbx_description
1 polymer ?
#
loop_
_entity_poly.entity_id
_entity_poly.type
_entity_poly.pdbx_seq_one_letter_code
_entity_poly.pdbx_strand_id
1 'polypeptide(L)'
;MLTIRRSGPTLAEIAADMRSVPVRMVPYAAATALTRCAQYAQRTELPAEMRRVFSSPVAYTLNSLRIEPATKDALSARVMVKDTGTGSGVAQEKFLQPEVEGGVRGHKRMENAMRYSGVLRGDQYAMPGAGLSLDANGNVKGAEVRTILNSLKGIRGGVGAKGQRAGRGSKLANDLFVGKPNGGNRPDGIWRREGKRIRALFVFTSDAPNYSSRFDFSGVVQRVALERFRPEFEKAVAAMQSRGGSWA
;
A
#
# COMPACT_ATOMS: atom_id res chain seq x y z
N MET A 1 41.38 -5.29 32.60
CA MET A 1 41.95 -5.32 31.23
C MET A 1 41.23 -6.41 30.45
N LEU A 2 40.49 -6.08 29.38
CA LEU A 2 39.78 -7.06 28.56
C LEU A 2 40.61 -7.36 27.32
N THR A 3 41.09 -8.59 27.18
CA THR A 3 41.82 -9.04 26.00
C THR A 3 40.82 -9.64 25.02
N ILE A 4 40.55 -8.92 23.93
CA ILE A 4 39.75 -9.44 22.81
C ILE A 4 40.69 -10.27 21.93
N ARG A 5 40.41 -11.57 21.80
CA ARG A 5 41.12 -12.49 20.90
C ARG A 5 40.20 -12.93 19.76
N ARG A 6 40.76 -13.10 18.57
CA ARG A 6 40.08 -13.71 17.43
C ARG A 6 39.83 -15.19 17.71
N SER A 7 38.57 -15.63 17.61
CA SER A 7 38.18 -17.04 17.53
C SER A 7 37.56 -17.27 16.15
N GLY A 8 38.36 -17.69 15.18
CA GLY A 8 37.92 -17.87 13.80
C GLY A 8 39.05 -18.43 12.92
N PRO A 9 38.84 -18.49 11.59
CA PRO A 9 39.84 -18.99 10.63
C PRO A 9 41.21 -18.36 10.85
N THR A 10 42.29 -18.88 10.28
CA THR A 10 43.59 -18.18 10.31
C THR A 10 43.60 -16.98 9.34
N LEU A 11 44.52 -16.02 9.53
CA LEU A 11 44.68 -14.91 8.57
C LEU A 11 45.04 -15.42 7.16
N ALA A 12 45.80 -16.52 7.09
CA ALA A 12 46.14 -17.20 5.85
C ALA A 12 44.92 -17.83 5.18
N GLU A 13 44.04 -18.49 5.94
CA GLU A 13 42.77 -19.02 5.43
C GLU A 13 41.87 -17.91 4.87
N ILE A 14 41.73 -16.78 5.58
CA ILE A 14 40.96 -15.63 5.05
C ILE A 14 41.61 -15.11 3.75
N ALA A 15 42.94 -14.98 3.71
CA ALA A 15 43.64 -14.49 2.53
C ALA A 15 43.55 -15.47 1.34
N ALA A 16 43.51 -16.78 1.59
CA ALA A 16 43.30 -17.80 0.57
C ALA A 16 41.86 -17.79 0.08
N ASP A 17 40.88 -17.66 0.98
CA ASP A 17 39.45 -17.58 0.66
C ASP A 17 39.15 -16.35 -0.22
N MET A 18 39.74 -15.19 0.11
CA MET A 18 39.66 -13.98 -0.73
C MET A 18 40.30 -14.14 -2.11
N ARG A 19 41.37 -14.97 -2.25
CA ARG A 19 42.01 -15.27 -3.54
C ARG A 19 41.28 -16.36 -4.34
N SER A 20 40.41 -17.12 -3.69
CA SER A 20 39.72 -18.27 -4.29
C SER A 20 38.54 -17.90 -5.18
N VAL A 21 38.12 -16.63 -5.18
CA VAL A 21 37.01 -16.13 -6.00
C VAL A 21 37.58 -15.53 -7.28
N PRO A 22 37.38 -16.16 -8.46
CA PRO A 22 37.76 -15.57 -9.72
C PRO A 22 37.11 -14.18 -9.88
N VAL A 23 37.90 -13.16 -10.22
CA VAL A 23 37.42 -11.76 -10.35
C VAL A 23 36.19 -11.67 -11.27
N ARG A 24 36.16 -12.48 -12.32
CA ARG A 24 35.04 -12.56 -13.27
C ARG A 24 33.71 -13.05 -12.67
N MET A 25 33.76 -13.75 -11.53
CA MET A 25 32.56 -14.24 -10.82
C MET A 25 31.96 -13.17 -9.90
N VAL A 26 32.76 -12.22 -9.44
CA VAL A 26 32.34 -11.22 -8.43
C VAL A 26 31.06 -10.46 -8.86
N PRO A 27 30.94 -9.95 -10.10
CA PRO A 27 29.72 -9.23 -10.52
C PRO A 27 28.47 -10.11 -10.52
N TYR A 28 28.60 -11.39 -10.91
CA TYR A 28 27.49 -12.33 -10.93
C TYR A 28 27.05 -12.72 -9.52
N ALA A 29 28.01 -12.98 -8.63
CA ALA A 29 27.75 -13.29 -7.24
C ALA A 29 27.11 -12.08 -6.52
N ALA A 30 27.62 -10.87 -6.78
CA ALA A 30 27.06 -9.63 -6.25
C ALA A 30 25.61 -9.41 -6.74
N ALA A 31 25.36 -9.53 -8.05
CA ALA A 31 24.01 -9.41 -8.60
C ALA A 31 23.03 -10.45 -7.99
N THR A 32 23.50 -11.68 -7.79
CA THR A 32 22.72 -12.74 -7.14
C THR A 32 22.40 -12.38 -5.69
N ALA A 33 23.40 -11.92 -4.93
CA ALA A 33 23.26 -11.54 -3.53
C ALA A 33 22.28 -10.36 -3.35
N LEU A 34 22.43 -9.30 -4.16
CA LEU A 34 21.54 -8.14 -4.16
C LEU A 34 20.09 -8.56 -4.45
N THR A 35 19.90 -9.41 -5.46
CA THR A 35 18.58 -9.93 -5.82
C THR A 35 17.96 -10.74 -4.69
N ARG A 36 18.75 -11.60 -4.02
CA ARG A 36 18.28 -12.38 -2.86
C ARG A 36 17.92 -11.48 -1.67
N CYS A 37 18.71 -10.44 -1.39
CA CYS A 37 18.38 -9.45 -0.37
C CYS A 37 17.05 -8.75 -0.67
N ALA A 38 16.85 -8.31 -1.91
CA ALA A 38 15.59 -7.70 -2.35
C ALA A 38 14.40 -8.66 -2.24
N GLN A 39 14.57 -9.93 -2.64
CA GLN A 39 13.55 -10.97 -2.47
C GLN A 39 13.19 -11.21 -1.00
N TYR A 40 14.20 -11.24 -0.13
CA TYR A 40 13.99 -11.42 1.30
C TYR A 40 13.23 -10.23 1.92
N ALA A 41 13.62 -9.00 1.59
CA ALA A 41 12.90 -7.80 2.00
C ALA A 41 11.44 -7.83 1.51
N GLN A 42 11.21 -8.17 0.24
CA GLN A 42 9.89 -8.24 -0.39
C GLN A 42 8.97 -9.29 0.25
N ARG A 43 9.48 -10.48 0.55
CA ARG A 43 8.66 -11.63 0.96
C ARG A 43 8.49 -11.75 2.46
N THR A 44 9.44 -11.22 3.23
CA THR A 44 9.52 -11.46 4.67
C THR A 44 9.37 -10.18 5.47
N GLU A 45 10.35 -9.27 5.39
CA GLU A 45 10.45 -8.15 6.33
C GLU A 45 9.42 -7.05 6.06
N LEU A 46 9.23 -6.66 4.80
CA LEU A 46 8.25 -5.61 4.47
C LEU A 46 6.81 -6.10 4.76
N PRO A 47 6.39 -7.33 4.41
CA PRO A 47 5.09 -7.84 4.84
C PRO A 47 4.95 -8.00 6.36
N ALA A 48 6.02 -8.31 7.09
CA ALA A 48 5.99 -8.36 8.55
C ALA A 48 5.79 -6.96 9.14
N GLU A 49 6.51 -5.96 8.63
CA GLU A 49 6.36 -4.57 9.01
C GLU A 49 4.94 -4.04 8.72
N MET A 50 4.39 -4.33 7.52
CA MET A 50 3.01 -3.98 7.18
C MET A 50 2.00 -4.58 8.17
N ARG A 51 2.19 -5.83 8.63
CA ARG A 51 1.32 -6.45 9.65
C ARG A 51 1.47 -5.80 11.02
N ARG A 52 2.62 -5.22 11.33
CA ARG A 52 2.90 -4.53 12.59
C ARG A 52 2.26 -3.14 12.64
N VAL A 53 2.31 -2.40 11.54
CA VAL A 53 1.93 -0.97 11.50
C VAL A 53 0.52 -0.72 10.95
N PHE A 54 -0.05 -1.68 10.23
CA PHE A 54 -1.41 -1.58 9.69
C PHE A 54 -2.40 -2.44 10.48
N SER A 55 -3.62 -1.95 10.64
CA SER A 55 -4.74 -2.70 11.20
C SER A 55 -5.35 -3.60 10.12
N SER A 56 -5.31 -4.92 10.36
CA SER A 56 -5.95 -5.93 9.50
C SER A 56 -5.64 -5.81 7.99
N PRO A 57 -4.35 -5.71 7.57
CA PRO A 57 -4.00 -5.56 6.16
C PRO A 57 -4.45 -6.77 5.34
N VAL A 58 -5.15 -6.53 4.25
CA VAL A 58 -5.61 -7.58 3.32
C VAL A 58 -4.46 -8.11 2.47
N ALA A 59 -4.63 -9.31 1.91
CA ALA A 59 -3.65 -9.92 1.01
C ALA A 59 -3.27 -9.03 -0.17
N TYR A 60 -4.19 -8.20 -0.68
CA TYR A 60 -3.91 -7.23 -1.73
C TYR A 60 -2.84 -6.20 -1.33
N THR A 61 -2.87 -5.75 -0.08
CA THR A 61 -1.87 -4.83 0.50
C THR A 61 -0.54 -5.54 0.73
N LEU A 62 -0.57 -6.76 1.27
CA LEU A 62 0.66 -7.53 1.55
C LEU A 62 1.39 -7.96 0.27
N ASN A 63 0.64 -8.23 -0.80
CA ASN A 63 1.17 -8.62 -2.11
C ASN A 63 1.43 -7.42 -3.04
N SER A 64 1.53 -6.22 -2.47
CA SER A 64 1.75 -4.97 -3.20
C SER A 64 3.18 -4.79 -3.71
N LEU A 65 4.13 -5.60 -3.24
CA LEU A 65 5.54 -5.41 -3.51
C LEU A 65 6.01 -6.13 -4.77
N ARG A 66 6.92 -5.51 -5.50
CA ARG A 66 7.63 -6.09 -6.66
C ARG A 66 9.13 -5.81 -6.53
N ILE A 67 9.93 -6.61 -7.20
CA ILE A 67 11.38 -6.39 -7.29
C ILE A 67 11.79 -6.17 -8.73
N GLU A 68 12.85 -5.39 -8.90
CA GLU A 68 13.67 -5.34 -10.09
C GLU A 68 15.02 -5.97 -9.73
N PRO A 69 15.33 -7.16 -10.24
CA PRO A 69 16.58 -7.86 -9.93
C PRO A 69 17.82 -7.08 -10.36
N ALA A 70 18.93 -7.32 -9.66
CA ALA A 70 20.23 -6.82 -10.10
C ALA A 70 20.75 -7.66 -11.27
N THR A 71 21.55 -7.03 -12.13
CA THR A 71 22.29 -7.70 -13.19
C THR A 71 23.79 -7.55 -12.94
N LYS A 72 24.61 -8.34 -13.65
CA LYS A 72 26.08 -8.20 -13.56
C LYS A 72 26.57 -6.81 -13.98
N ASP A 73 25.83 -6.17 -14.89
CA ASP A 73 26.15 -4.86 -15.46
C ASP A 73 25.56 -3.72 -14.62
N ALA A 74 24.40 -3.96 -14.00
CA ALA A 74 23.73 -3.06 -13.08
C ALA A 74 23.63 -3.73 -11.69
N LEU A 75 24.65 -3.50 -10.86
CA LEU A 75 24.78 -4.02 -9.49
C LEU A 75 23.84 -3.29 -8.51
N SER A 76 22.56 -3.23 -8.85
CA SER A 76 21.50 -2.61 -8.07
C SER A 76 20.22 -3.42 -8.21
N ALA A 77 19.63 -3.82 -7.09
CA ALA A 77 18.28 -4.39 -7.05
C ALA A 77 17.35 -3.39 -6.39
N ARG A 78 16.12 -3.26 -6.90
CA ARG A 78 15.11 -2.35 -6.33
C ARG A 78 13.95 -3.15 -5.78
N VAL A 79 13.46 -2.73 -4.61
CA VAL A 79 12.16 -3.16 -4.09
C VAL A 79 11.20 -1.98 -4.27
N MET A 80 10.05 -2.25 -4.86
CA MET A 80 9.08 -1.22 -5.24
C MET A 80 7.67 -1.66 -4.85
N VAL A 81 6.78 -0.67 -4.77
CA VAL A 81 5.33 -0.93 -4.71
C VAL A 81 4.81 -1.03 -6.15
N LYS A 82 3.80 -1.87 -6.36
CA LYS A 82 3.08 -1.96 -7.65
C LYS A 82 2.32 -0.66 -7.90
N ASP A 83 2.67 -0.02 -9.00
CA ASP A 83 2.16 1.25 -9.55
C ASP A 83 0.98 1.02 -10.50
N THR A 84 0.83 -0.19 -11.04
CA THR A 84 -0.35 -0.62 -11.82
C THR A 84 -1.35 -1.36 -10.94
N GLY A 85 -2.62 -0.92 -10.95
CA GLY A 85 -3.71 -1.65 -10.31
C GLY A 85 -3.98 -2.99 -11.00
N THR A 86 -4.41 -4.00 -10.25
CA THR A 86 -4.85 -5.28 -10.82
C THR A 86 -6.29 -5.14 -11.33
N GLY A 87 -6.49 -5.24 -12.65
CA GLY A 87 -7.78 -5.03 -13.30
C GLY A 87 -8.34 -3.63 -13.05
N SER A 88 -9.59 -3.55 -12.56
CA SER A 88 -10.25 -2.28 -12.21
C SER A 88 -9.84 -1.72 -10.82
N GLY A 89 -8.84 -2.32 -10.16
CA GLY A 89 -8.38 -1.94 -8.82
C GLY A 89 -7.66 -0.59 -8.75
N VAL A 90 -7.56 -0.03 -7.54
CA VAL A 90 -6.69 1.13 -7.27
C VAL A 90 -5.25 0.61 -7.18
N ALA A 91 -4.31 1.26 -7.88
CA ALA A 91 -2.89 0.94 -7.77
C ALA A 91 -2.43 0.96 -6.32
N GLN A 92 -1.64 -0.04 -5.91
CA GLN A 92 -1.25 -0.19 -4.50
C GLN A 92 -0.43 1.00 -3.99
N GLU A 93 0.42 1.56 -4.87
CA GLU A 93 1.20 2.76 -4.58
C GLU A 93 0.34 3.93 -4.12
N LYS A 94 -0.86 4.14 -4.69
CA LYS A 94 -1.72 5.29 -4.36
C LYS A 94 -2.17 5.35 -2.89
N PHE A 95 -2.22 4.21 -2.21
CA PHE A 95 -2.60 4.17 -0.80
C PHE A 95 -1.42 3.82 0.12
N LEU A 96 -0.32 3.24 -0.39
CA LEU A 96 0.87 2.97 0.41
C LEU A 96 1.86 4.14 0.44
N GLN A 97 1.94 4.94 -0.63
CA GLN A 97 2.87 6.07 -0.70
C GLN A 97 2.65 7.08 0.45
N PRO A 98 1.41 7.52 0.78
CA PRO A 98 1.19 8.41 1.92
C PRO A 98 1.54 7.77 3.28
N GLU A 99 1.60 6.45 3.36
CA GLU A 99 1.98 5.74 4.60
C GLU A 99 3.51 5.71 4.80
N VAL A 100 4.27 5.89 3.72
CA VAL A 100 5.74 5.95 3.71
C VAL A 100 6.22 7.40 3.79
N GLU A 101 5.71 8.26 2.91
CA GLU A 101 6.16 9.65 2.79
C GLU A 101 5.40 10.61 3.72
N GLY A 102 4.24 10.18 4.22
CA GLY A 102 3.28 11.05 4.88
C GLY A 102 2.49 11.91 3.89
N GLY A 103 1.61 12.76 4.44
CA GLY A 103 0.91 13.80 3.69
C GLY A 103 -0.56 13.51 3.42
N VAL A 104 -1.11 14.22 2.43
CA VAL A 104 -2.54 14.24 2.17
C VAL A 104 -2.96 13.06 1.31
N ARG A 105 -4.01 12.35 1.73
CA ARG A 105 -4.60 11.27 0.94
C ARG A 105 -5.37 11.81 -0.27
N GLY A 106 -5.00 11.34 -1.45
CA GLY A 106 -5.78 11.56 -2.68
C GLY A 106 -7.18 10.93 -2.63
N HIS A 107 -8.09 11.37 -3.50
CA HIS A 107 -9.48 10.91 -3.49
C HIS A 107 -9.65 9.47 -3.95
N LYS A 108 -10.56 8.74 -3.29
CA LYS A 108 -10.95 7.37 -3.68
C LYS A 108 -11.79 7.42 -4.96
N ARG A 109 -11.79 6.34 -5.74
CA ARG A 109 -12.65 6.22 -6.94
C ARG A 109 -14.13 6.47 -6.62
N MET A 110 -14.62 6.01 -5.46
CA MET A 110 -16.00 6.28 -5.02
C MET A 110 -16.26 7.77 -4.76
N GLU A 111 -15.28 8.49 -4.18
CA GLU A 111 -15.38 9.93 -3.93
C GLU A 111 -15.43 10.70 -5.26
N ASN A 112 -14.62 10.28 -6.25
CA ASN A 112 -14.68 10.84 -7.60
C ASN A 112 -16.04 10.60 -8.28
N ALA A 113 -16.62 9.40 -8.13
CA ALA A 113 -17.96 9.12 -8.66
C ALA A 113 -19.04 9.98 -7.97
N MET A 114 -18.94 10.19 -6.66
CA MET A 114 -19.83 11.08 -5.90
C MET A 114 -19.65 12.56 -6.28
N ARG A 115 -18.45 12.98 -6.68
CA ARG A 115 -18.22 14.33 -7.22
C ARG A 115 -18.84 14.50 -8.59
N TYR A 116 -18.68 13.49 -9.44
CA TYR A 116 -19.29 13.48 -10.78
C TYR A 116 -20.82 13.54 -10.72
N SER A 117 -21.45 12.86 -9.76
CA SER A 117 -22.90 12.99 -9.51
C SER A 117 -23.30 14.29 -8.82
N GLY A 118 -22.35 15.16 -8.48
CA GLY A 118 -22.58 16.45 -7.83
C GLY A 118 -22.82 16.36 -6.32
N VAL A 119 -22.82 15.18 -5.70
CA VAL A 119 -23.18 15.05 -4.28
C VAL A 119 -22.07 15.45 -3.33
N LEU A 120 -20.81 15.21 -3.71
CA LEU A 120 -19.60 15.52 -2.94
C LEU A 120 -18.89 16.75 -3.55
N ARG A 121 -18.41 17.67 -2.71
CA ARG A 121 -17.62 18.82 -3.17
C ARG A 121 -16.16 18.41 -3.47
N GLY A 122 -15.44 19.30 -4.17
CA GLY A 122 -14.06 19.05 -4.60
C GLY A 122 -13.05 19.02 -3.44
N ASP A 123 -13.38 19.68 -2.34
CA ASP A 123 -12.63 19.74 -1.08
C ASP A 123 -13.11 18.71 -0.04
N GLN A 124 -14.20 18.00 -0.34
CA GLN A 124 -14.82 17.07 0.62
C GLN A 124 -14.39 15.61 0.43
N TYR A 125 -14.42 14.88 1.53
CA TYR A 125 -14.16 13.45 1.65
C TYR A 125 -15.39 12.72 2.20
N ALA A 126 -15.54 11.45 1.84
CA ALA A 126 -16.67 10.62 2.26
C ALA A 126 -16.21 9.57 3.29
N MET A 127 -16.60 9.78 4.56
CA MET A 127 -16.27 8.90 5.66
C MET A 127 -17.37 7.87 5.90
N PRO A 128 -17.04 6.57 6.06
CA PRO A 128 -18.04 5.56 6.39
C PRO A 128 -18.80 5.91 7.67
N GLY A 129 -20.13 5.85 7.61
CA GLY A 129 -21.03 6.00 8.75
C GLY A 129 -21.51 4.65 9.29
N ALA A 130 -22.13 4.67 10.47
CA ALA A 130 -22.59 3.47 11.18
C ALA A 130 -23.70 2.66 10.47
N GLY A 131 -24.26 3.16 9.37
CA GLY A 131 -25.22 2.46 8.54
C GLY A 131 -24.59 1.55 7.48
N LEU A 132 -23.27 1.61 7.27
CA LEU A 132 -22.55 0.71 6.36
C LEU A 132 -22.14 -0.57 7.06
N SER A 133 -22.19 -1.67 6.31
CA SER A 133 -21.58 -2.92 6.75
C SER A 133 -20.09 -2.93 6.38
N LEU A 134 -19.25 -3.16 7.39
CA LEU A 134 -17.83 -3.42 7.18
C LEU A 134 -17.60 -4.92 6.97
N ASP A 135 -16.54 -5.26 6.24
CA ASP A 135 -16.01 -6.63 6.20
C ASP A 135 -15.11 -6.92 7.41
N ALA A 136 -14.58 -8.14 7.49
CA ALA A 136 -13.69 -8.58 8.58
C ALA A 136 -12.41 -7.73 8.70
N ASN A 137 -12.05 -6.99 7.66
CA ASN A 137 -10.88 -6.12 7.59
C ASN A 137 -11.23 -4.64 7.82
N GLY A 138 -12.49 -4.33 8.19
CA GLY A 138 -12.94 -2.96 8.43
C GLY A 138 -13.21 -2.15 7.16
N ASN A 139 -13.20 -2.76 5.97
CA ASN A 139 -13.51 -2.07 4.72
C ASN A 139 -15.02 -2.07 4.46
N VAL A 140 -15.51 -0.99 3.85
CA VAL A 140 -16.90 -0.96 3.35
C VAL A 140 -17.05 -1.99 2.23
N LYS A 141 -18.08 -2.84 2.31
CA LYS A 141 -18.33 -3.87 1.30
C LYS A 141 -18.53 -3.24 -0.09
N GLY A 142 -17.76 -3.71 -1.08
CA GLY A 142 -17.81 -3.15 -2.44
C GLY A 142 -19.17 -3.28 -3.13
N ALA A 143 -19.99 -4.27 -2.76
CA ALA A 143 -21.38 -4.38 -3.23
C ALA A 143 -22.24 -3.21 -2.72
N GLU A 144 -22.09 -2.82 -1.47
CA GLU A 144 -22.83 -1.70 -0.87
C GLU A 144 -22.42 -0.36 -1.51
N VAL A 145 -21.12 -0.14 -1.74
CA VAL A 145 -20.63 1.04 -2.48
C VAL A 145 -21.26 1.09 -3.87
N ARG A 146 -21.30 -0.03 -4.61
CA ARG A 146 -21.94 -0.09 -5.94
C ARG A 146 -23.43 0.22 -5.89
N THR A 147 -24.16 -0.33 -4.93
CA THR A 147 -25.59 -0.06 -4.73
C THR A 147 -25.87 1.42 -4.44
N ILE A 148 -25.06 2.04 -3.58
CA ILE A 148 -25.14 3.47 -3.28
C ILE A 148 -24.87 4.28 -4.56
N LEU A 149 -23.74 4.05 -5.23
CA LEU A 149 -23.38 4.77 -6.45
C LEU A 149 -24.42 4.62 -7.57
N ASN A 150 -25.05 3.44 -7.71
CA ASN A 150 -26.13 3.24 -8.66
C ASN A 150 -27.39 4.04 -8.29
N SER A 151 -27.75 4.12 -7.01
CA SER A 151 -28.85 4.99 -6.57
C SER A 151 -28.56 6.47 -6.82
N LEU A 152 -27.29 6.89 -6.65
CA LEU A 152 -26.87 8.26 -6.95
C LEU A 152 -26.95 8.62 -8.44
N LYS A 153 -26.98 7.66 -9.37
CA LYS A 153 -27.20 7.96 -10.81
C LYS A 153 -28.58 8.55 -11.09
N GLY A 154 -29.56 8.31 -10.21
CA GLY A 154 -30.87 8.96 -10.27
C GLY A 154 -30.81 10.47 -10.02
N ILE A 155 -29.69 10.97 -9.50
CA ILE A 155 -29.38 12.40 -9.41
C ILE A 155 -28.87 12.84 -10.78
N ARG A 156 -29.70 13.55 -11.54
CA ARG A 156 -29.25 14.22 -12.77
C ARG A 156 -28.22 15.27 -12.37
N GLY A 157 -26.97 15.14 -12.83
CA GLY A 157 -25.92 16.12 -12.57
C GLY A 157 -26.36 17.52 -13.01
N GLY A 158 -26.10 18.52 -12.16
CA GLY A 158 -26.50 19.90 -12.41
C GLY A 158 -26.72 20.70 -11.14
N VAL A 159 -26.83 22.01 -11.30
CA VAL A 159 -27.29 22.93 -10.26
C VAL A 159 -28.76 23.21 -10.58
N GLY A 160 -29.68 22.87 -9.67
CA GLY A 160 -31.09 23.20 -9.81
C GLY A 160 -31.31 24.72 -9.79
N ALA A 161 -32.51 25.15 -10.20
CA ALA A 161 -32.87 26.57 -10.40
C ALA A 161 -32.57 27.52 -9.22
N LYS A 162 -32.40 26.99 -8.00
CA LYS A 162 -32.06 27.73 -6.77
C LYS A 162 -30.57 27.71 -6.40
N GLY A 163 -29.66 27.36 -7.31
CA GLY A 163 -28.23 27.24 -6.99
C GLY A 163 -27.87 25.98 -6.17
N GLN A 164 -28.85 25.12 -5.88
CA GLN A 164 -28.63 23.89 -5.11
C GLN A 164 -28.20 22.78 -6.05
N ARG A 165 -27.15 22.03 -5.69
CA ARG A 165 -26.76 20.84 -6.46
C ARG A 165 -27.94 19.86 -6.53
N ALA A 166 -28.24 19.37 -7.72
CA ALA A 166 -29.42 18.55 -8.00
C ALA A 166 -29.50 17.31 -7.09
N GLY A 167 -30.72 16.87 -6.76
CA GLY A 167 -30.99 15.63 -6.02
C GLY A 167 -30.77 15.65 -4.51
N ARG A 168 -30.32 16.76 -3.90
CA ARG A 168 -30.27 16.88 -2.43
C ARG A 168 -31.68 16.92 -1.84
N GLY A 169 -31.90 16.15 -0.78
CA GLY A 169 -33.21 16.02 -0.12
C GLY A 169 -34.24 15.16 -0.86
N SER A 170 -33.98 14.77 -2.11
CA SER A 170 -34.85 13.86 -2.87
C SER A 170 -34.72 12.43 -2.34
N LYS A 171 -35.85 11.70 -2.34
CA LYS A 171 -35.84 10.25 -2.12
C LYS A 171 -35.25 9.56 -3.36
N LEU A 172 -34.25 8.73 -3.15
CA LEU A 172 -33.59 7.91 -4.16
C LEU A 172 -33.95 6.43 -3.96
N ALA A 173 -33.49 5.58 -4.88
CA ALA A 173 -33.64 4.13 -4.75
C ALA A 173 -33.00 3.61 -3.45
N ASN A 174 -33.54 2.51 -2.91
CA ASN A 174 -33.13 1.91 -1.63
C ASN A 174 -33.31 2.84 -0.41
N ASP A 175 -34.35 3.68 -0.45
CA ASP A 175 -34.68 4.66 0.60
C ASP A 175 -33.50 5.58 0.97
N LEU A 176 -32.62 5.85 -0.01
CA LEU A 176 -31.47 6.72 0.14
C LEU A 176 -31.85 8.18 -0.06
N PHE A 177 -31.10 9.07 0.57
CA PHE A 177 -31.12 10.50 0.25
C PHE A 177 -29.76 11.13 0.56
N VAL A 178 -29.48 12.27 -0.08
CA VAL A 178 -28.26 13.04 0.11
C VAL A 178 -28.60 14.37 0.76
N GLY A 179 -27.86 14.77 1.79
CA GLY A 179 -28.01 16.07 2.43
C GLY A 179 -27.90 16.00 3.95
N LYS A 180 -28.21 17.13 4.58
CA LYS A 180 -28.32 17.25 6.04
C LYS A 180 -29.73 16.83 6.48
N PRO A 181 -29.90 15.77 7.30
CA PRO A 181 -31.22 15.40 7.78
C PRO A 181 -31.83 16.45 8.71
N ASN A 182 -33.14 16.65 8.61
CA ASN A 182 -33.89 17.56 9.48
C ASN A 182 -33.95 17.05 10.93
N GLY A 183 -34.19 17.96 11.88
CA GLY A 183 -34.47 17.60 13.28
C GLY A 183 -33.23 17.18 14.08
N GLY A 184 -32.14 17.94 14.01
CA GLY A 184 -30.95 17.75 14.85
C GLY A 184 -29.66 18.27 14.20
N ASN A 185 -28.53 18.15 14.91
CA ASN A 185 -27.20 18.55 14.41
C ASN A 185 -26.49 17.40 13.68
N ARG A 186 -27.19 16.74 12.74
CA ARG A 186 -26.59 15.66 11.94
C ARG A 186 -25.72 16.25 10.83
N PRO A 187 -24.57 15.64 10.50
CA PRO A 187 -23.70 16.18 9.45
C PRO A 187 -24.31 15.96 8.05
N ASP A 188 -23.73 16.63 7.08
CA ASP A 188 -24.06 16.43 5.68
C ASP A 188 -23.56 15.04 5.21
N GLY A 189 -24.29 14.38 4.30
CA GLY A 189 -23.90 13.04 3.87
C GLY A 189 -24.92 12.28 3.03
N ILE A 190 -24.68 10.99 2.86
CA ILE A 190 -25.59 10.01 2.27
C ILE A 190 -26.22 9.21 3.40
N TRP A 191 -27.54 9.17 3.42
CA TRP A 191 -28.34 8.55 4.48
C TRP A 191 -29.30 7.53 3.90
N ARG A 192 -29.68 6.53 4.72
CA ARG A 192 -30.74 5.56 4.42
C ARG A 192 -31.87 5.71 5.43
N ARG A 193 -33.11 5.72 4.95
CA ARG A 193 -34.29 5.65 5.82
C ARG A 193 -34.65 4.18 6.08
N GLU A 194 -34.88 3.86 7.35
CA GLU A 194 -35.30 2.55 7.84
C GLU A 194 -36.55 2.76 8.71
N GLY A 195 -37.71 2.78 8.07
CA GLY A 195 -38.97 3.17 8.72
C GLY A 195 -38.90 4.58 9.31
N LYS A 196 -39.00 4.67 10.64
CA LYS A 196 -38.91 5.94 11.39
C LYS A 196 -37.47 6.38 11.68
N ARG A 197 -36.47 5.53 11.45
CA ARG A 197 -35.06 5.81 11.72
C ARG A 197 -34.31 6.22 10.45
N ILE A 198 -33.20 6.90 10.63
CA ILE A 198 -32.23 7.19 9.57
C ILE A 198 -30.84 6.73 10.02
N ARG A 199 -30.07 6.16 9.09
CA ARG A 199 -28.67 5.78 9.32
C ARG A 199 -27.75 6.49 8.33
N ALA A 200 -26.61 6.97 8.83
CA ALA A 200 -25.58 7.56 7.99
C ALA A 200 -24.84 6.45 7.26
N LEU A 201 -24.82 6.50 5.92
CA LEU A 201 -23.97 5.63 5.12
C LEU A 201 -22.61 6.27 4.89
N PHE A 202 -22.58 7.50 4.38
CA PHE A 202 -21.36 8.27 4.27
C PHE A 202 -21.58 9.66 4.85
N VAL A 203 -20.65 10.12 5.67
CA VAL A 203 -20.61 11.50 6.18
C VAL A 203 -19.62 12.29 5.35
N PHE A 204 -20.00 13.49 4.92
CA PHE A 204 -19.14 14.40 4.16
C PHE A 204 -18.41 15.34 5.11
N THR A 205 -17.09 15.40 5.00
CA THR A 205 -16.24 16.32 5.76
C THR A 205 -15.26 17.02 4.83
N SER A 206 -14.88 18.25 5.15
CA SER A 206 -13.77 18.97 4.50
C SER A 206 -12.44 18.73 5.23
N ASP A 207 -12.45 17.97 6.34
CA ASP A 207 -11.24 17.57 7.05
C ASP A 207 -10.50 16.52 6.23
N ALA A 208 -9.42 16.95 5.58
CA ALA A 208 -8.57 16.06 4.81
C ALA A 208 -7.88 15.05 5.75
N PRO A 209 -7.95 13.74 5.45
CA PRO A 209 -7.14 12.76 6.17
C PRO A 209 -5.66 13.05 5.96
N ASN A 210 -4.99 13.49 7.03
CA ASN A 210 -3.55 13.69 7.07
C ASN A 210 -2.90 12.41 7.60
N TYR A 211 -2.06 11.78 6.79
CA TYR A 211 -1.35 10.57 7.18
C TYR A 211 0.04 10.93 7.69
N SER A 212 0.36 10.43 8.89
CA SER A 212 1.74 10.38 9.37
C SER A 212 2.45 9.20 8.71
N SER A 213 3.72 9.37 8.35
CA SER A 213 4.57 8.26 7.94
C SER A 213 4.59 7.21 9.07
N ARG A 214 4.13 6.00 8.76
CA ARG A 214 4.06 4.87 9.70
C ARG A 214 4.72 3.60 9.16
N PHE A 215 5.03 3.57 7.88
CA PHE A 215 5.67 2.43 7.22
C PHE A 215 7.09 2.80 6.81
N ASP A 216 8.07 2.38 7.62
CA ASP A 216 9.49 2.62 7.36
C ASP A 216 10.02 1.68 6.26
N PHE A 217 9.56 1.91 5.03
CA PHE A 217 9.91 1.09 3.87
C PHE A 217 11.43 1.11 3.63
N SER A 218 12.02 2.29 3.58
CA SER A 218 13.44 2.47 3.26
C SER A 218 14.35 1.93 4.35
N GLY A 219 14.05 2.19 5.63
CA GLY A 219 14.85 1.68 6.74
C GLY A 219 14.80 0.16 6.86
N VAL A 220 13.65 -0.48 6.56
CA VAL A 220 13.55 -1.94 6.47
C VAL A 220 14.43 -2.50 5.36
N VAL A 221 14.36 -1.95 4.14
CA VAL A 221 15.16 -2.44 3.01
C VAL A 221 16.65 -2.24 3.26
N GLN A 222 17.05 -1.09 3.82
CA GLN A 222 18.44 -0.79 4.15
C GLN A 222 19.00 -1.77 5.19
N ARG A 223 18.24 -2.04 6.25
CA ARG A 223 18.64 -3.00 7.29
C ARG A 223 18.85 -4.41 6.70
N VAL A 224 17.93 -4.87 5.86
CA VAL A 224 18.07 -6.16 5.16
C VAL A 224 19.34 -6.20 4.31
N ALA A 225 19.62 -5.13 3.56
CA ALA A 225 20.81 -5.07 2.73
C ALA A 225 22.09 -5.16 3.57
N LEU A 226 22.18 -4.40 4.67
CA LEU A 226 23.36 -4.39 5.54
C LEU A 226 23.59 -5.73 6.24
N GLU A 227 22.53 -6.36 6.73
CA GLU A 227 22.61 -7.60 7.50
C GLU A 227 22.84 -8.83 6.60
N ARG A 228 22.25 -8.84 5.40
CA ARG A 228 22.19 -10.05 4.57
C ARG A 228 23.08 -10.05 3.36
N PHE A 229 23.60 -8.91 2.91
CA PHE A 229 24.38 -8.89 1.68
C PHE A 229 25.58 -9.82 1.75
N ARG A 230 26.38 -9.74 2.82
CA ARG A 230 27.56 -10.58 3.01
C ARG A 230 27.25 -12.08 2.99
N PRO A 231 26.35 -12.61 3.86
CA PRO A 231 26.06 -14.04 3.84
C PRO A 231 25.40 -14.50 2.54
N GLU A 232 24.61 -13.65 1.85
CA GLU A 232 24.04 -14.01 0.55
C GLU A 232 25.09 -14.01 -0.58
N PHE A 233 26.10 -13.15 -0.49
CA PHE A 233 27.24 -13.12 -1.40
C PHE A 233 28.11 -14.36 -1.24
N GLU A 234 28.48 -14.71 -0.01
CA GLU A 234 29.27 -15.92 0.28
C GLU A 234 28.54 -17.19 -0.24
N LYS A 235 27.23 -17.30 -0.01
CA LYS A 235 26.40 -18.38 -0.58
C LYS A 235 26.39 -18.37 -2.11
N ALA A 236 26.33 -17.19 -2.74
CA ALA A 236 26.31 -17.09 -4.20
C ALA A 236 27.64 -17.53 -4.81
N VAL A 237 28.76 -17.11 -4.22
CA VAL A 237 30.11 -17.56 -4.61
C VAL A 237 30.24 -19.07 -4.49
N ALA A 238 29.92 -19.64 -3.33
CA ALA A 238 30.01 -21.08 -3.10
C ALA A 238 29.15 -21.89 -4.09
N ALA A 239 27.93 -21.43 -4.36
CA ALA A 239 27.03 -22.08 -5.32
C ALA A 239 27.52 -22.01 -6.77
N MET A 240 28.31 -20.99 -7.13
CA MET A 240 28.93 -20.89 -8.46
C MET A 240 30.19 -21.73 -8.57
N GLN A 241 31.03 -21.77 -7.52
CA GLN A 241 32.21 -22.64 -7.46
C GLN A 241 31.83 -24.12 -7.57
N SER A 242 30.76 -24.56 -6.89
CA SER A 242 30.31 -25.96 -6.95
C SER A 242 29.77 -26.39 -8.31
N ARG A 243 29.38 -25.44 -9.18
CA ARG A 243 28.84 -25.71 -10.52
C ARG A 243 29.93 -25.91 -11.58
N GLY A 244 31.20 -25.69 -11.26
CA GLY A 244 32.36 -26.22 -11.99
C GLY A 244 32.53 -25.88 -13.48
N GLY A 245 31.69 -25.06 -14.11
CA GLY A 245 31.71 -24.81 -15.56
C GLY A 245 31.96 -23.35 -15.93
N SER A 246 33.04 -23.11 -16.67
CA SER A 246 33.46 -21.85 -17.35
C SER A 246 34.03 -20.68 -16.53
N TRP A 247 34.00 -20.73 -15.19
CA TRP A 247 34.49 -19.63 -14.35
C TRP A 247 35.92 -19.78 -13.77
N ALA A 248 36.60 -20.89 -14.04
CA ALA A 248 38.05 -21.09 -13.80
C ALA A 248 38.88 -20.68 -15.01
#